data_AF-A0A835Q602-F1
#
_entry.id   AF-A0A835Q602-F1
#
_cell.length_a   1.000
_cell.length_b   1.000
_cell.length_c   1.000
_cell.angle_alpha   90.00
_cell.angle_beta   90.00
_cell.angle_gamma   90.00
#
_symmetry.space_group_name_H-M   'P 1'
#
loop_
_entity.id
_entity.type
_entity.pdbx_description
1 polymer ?
#
loop_
_entity_poly.entity_id
_entity_poly.type
_entity_poly.pdbx_seq_one_letter_code
_entity_poly.pdbx_strand_id
1 'polypeptide(L)'
;MATSPPGFEPATADGPVLSLMSKRLRALRKKYNRILQMEASLAQGKILNKEQEEVLRSKPGVVALIDEYEKLKSPLAAAVQEEVARTACHSLPNPNPVTHEAEESSSQSANDAIEDLLSLLYFGFLLM
;
A
#
# COMPACT_ATOMS: atom_id res chain seq x y z
N MET A 1 7.08 37.54 -22.47
CA MET A 1 6.13 36.91 -21.53
C MET A 1 6.07 35.43 -21.88
N ALA A 2 6.84 34.60 -21.18
CA ALA A 2 6.87 33.16 -21.43
C ALA A 2 5.76 32.51 -20.58
N THR A 3 4.82 31.86 -21.24
CA THR A 3 3.73 31.10 -20.61
C THR A 3 4.30 29.81 -20.03
N SER A 4 4.28 29.69 -18.69
CA SER A 4 4.56 28.43 -18.00
C SER A 4 3.55 27.34 -18.41
N PRO A 5 3.97 26.08 -18.55
CA PRO A 5 3.05 24.97 -18.77
C PRO A 5 2.15 24.73 -17.54
N PRO A 6 0.93 24.21 -17.74
CA PRO A 6 -0.02 24.01 -16.65
C PRO A 6 0.41 22.86 -15.73
N GLY A 7 0.50 23.18 -14.45
CA GLY A 7 0.16 22.28 -13.33
C GLY A 7 0.86 20.92 -13.31
N PHE A 8 2.12 20.88 -12.89
CA PHE A 8 2.56 19.73 -12.10
C PHE A 8 1.98 19.89 -10.69
N GLU A 9 0.80 19.34 -10.47
CA GLU A 9 0.23 19.15 -9.14
C GLU A 9 0.83 17.86 -8.57
N PRO A 10 1.77 17.89 -7.61
CA PRO A 10 2.16 16.69 -6.87
C PRO A 10 1.12 16.42 -5.78
N ALA A 11 -0.13 16.21 -6.18
CA ALA A 11 -1.21 15.89 -5.27
C ALA A 11 -1.68 14.47 -5.60
N THR A 12 -1.21 13.51 -4.81
CA THR A 12 -1.53 12.06 -4.84
C THR A 12 -1.00 11.24 -6.03
N ALA A 13 0.30 11.34 -6.34
CA ALA A 13 0.94 10.46 -7.35
C ALA A 13 1.08 8.98 -6.89
N ASP A 14 0.85 8.73 -5.60
CA ASP A 14 0.93 7.41 -4.98
C ASP A 14 -0.44 6.72 -5.11
N GLY A 15 -0.53 5.64 -5.91
CA GLY A 15 -1.74 4.84 -6.07
C GLY A 15 -2.35 4.33 -4.74
N PRO A 16 -3.56 3.72 -4.74
CA PRO A 16 -4.31 3.40 -3.52
C PRO A 16 -3.51 2.67 -2.43
N VAL A 17 -2.63 1.76 -2.84
CA VAL A 17 -1.73 1.00 -1.97
C VAL A 17 -0.73 1.90 -1.23
N LEU A 18 -0.02 2.77 -1.97
CA LEU A 18 0.97 3.69 -1.41
C LEU A 18 0.31 4.80 -0.57
N SER A 19 -0.91 5.20 -0.92
CA SER A 19 -1.74 6.09 -0.11
C SER A 19 -2.11 5.47 1.25
N LEU A 20 -2.53 4.19 1.26
CA LEU A 20 -2.79 3.46 2.51
C LEU A 20 -1.54 3.38 3.39
N MET A 21 -0.39 3.02 2.82
CA MET A 21 0.89 2.98 3.54
C MET A 21 1.24 4.32 4.18
N SER A 22 1.10 5.41 3.42
CA SER A 22 1.38 6.75 3.89
C SER A 22 0.42 7.18 5.01
N LYS A 23 -0.86 6.80 4.93
CA LYS A 23 -1.86 7.03 6.00
C LYS A 23 -1.50 6.25 7.28
N ARG A 24 -1.11 4.97 7.16
CA ARG A 24 -0.69 4.14 8.29
C ARG A 24 0.56 4.71 8.97
N LEU A 25 1.59 5.06 8.20
CA LEU A 25 2.80 5.72 8.72
C LEU A 25 2.49 7.02 9.44
N ARG A 26 1.62 7.87 8.89
CA ARG A 26 1.19 9.12 9.55
C ARG A 26 0.52 8.84 10.89
N ALA A 27 -0.39 7.87 10.96
CA ALA A 27 -1.06 7.51 12.20
C ALA A 27 -0.08 6.96 13.26
N LEU A 28 0.85 6.09 12.85
CA LEU A 28 1.89 5.55 13.73
C LEU A 28 2.82 6.65 14.26
N ARG A 29 3.30 7.55 13.40
CA ARG A 29 4.10 8.71 13.80
C ARG A 29 3.34 9.63 14.75
N LYS A 30 2.03 9.85 14.54
CA LYS A 30 1.19 10.62 15.47
C LYS A 30 1.11 9.94 16.83
N LYS A 31 0.92 8.62 16.87
CA LYS A 31 0.92 7.82 18.11
C LYS A 31 2.29 7.89 18.82
N TYR A 32 3.38 7.74 18.08
CA TYR A 32 4.74 7.85 18.62
C TYR A 32 5.01 9.22 19.24
N ASN A 33 4.65 10.31 18.55
CA ASN A 33 4.76 11.66 19.10
C ASN A 33 3.93 11.85 20.37
N ARG A 34 2.74 11.24 20.44
CA ARG A 34 1.92 11.25 21.67
C ARG A 34 2.60 10.51 22.82
N ILE A 35 3.23 9.37 22.54
CA ILE A 35 4.02 8.62 23.52
C ILE A 35 5.17 9.48 24.05
N LEU A 36 5.93 10.15 23.18
CA LEU A 36 7.03 11.04 23.60
C LEU A 36 6.54 12.18 24.51
N GLN A 37 5.41 12.81 24.19
CA GLN A 37 4.81 13.83 25.05
C GLN A 37 4.40 13.28 26.43
N MET A 38 3.91 12.03 26.46
CA MET A 38 3.54 11.36 27.71
C MET A 38 4.78 10.99 28.53
N GLU A 39 5.87 10.54 27.91
CA GLU A 39 7.15 10.30 28.59
C GLU A 39 7.71 11.58 29.20
N ALA A 40 7.67 12.69 28.47
CA ALA A 40 8.08 13.99 28.99
C ALA A 40 7.22 14.44 30.19
N SER A 41 5.90 14.20 30.14
CA SER A 41 5.00 14.49 31.26
C SER A 41 5.27 13.61 32.47
N LEU A 42 5.59 12.33 32.26
CA LEU A 42 5.95 11.39 33.32
C LEU A 42 7.27 11.79 33.98
N ALA A 43 8.27 12.22 33.20
CA ALA A 43 9.54 12.74 33.72
C ALA A 43 9.37 14.01 34.56
N GLN A 44 8.31 14.79 34.33
CA GLN A 44 7.91 15.95 35.15
C GLN A 44 7.15 15.55 36.42
N GLY A 45 6.97 14.25 36.69
CA GLY A 45 6.31 13.74 37.90
C GLY A 45 4.79 13.60 37.78
N LYS A 46 4.22 13.67 36.58
CA LYS A 46 2.79 13.46 36.37
C LYS A 46 2.42 12.00 36.59
N ILE A 47 1.42 11.75 37.45
CA ILE A 47 0.85 10.41 37.65
C ILE A 47 0.03 10.03 36.41
N LEU A 48 0.28 8.84 35.87
CA LEU A 48 -0.43 8.31 34.70
C LEU A 48 -1.56 7.38 35.13
N ASN A 49 -2.62 7.33 34.33
CA ASN A 49 -3.65 6.30 34.44
C ASN A 49 -3.21 5.01 33.74
N LYS A 50 -3.85 3.88 34.04
CA LYS A 50 -3.60 2.56 33.45
C LYS A 50 -3.63 2.56 31.92
N GLU A 51 -4.58 3.26 31.30
CA GLU A 51 -4.66 3.41 29.84
C GLU A 51 -3.41 4.13 29.28
N GLN A 52 -2.89 5.12 30.00
CA GLN A 52 -1.70 5.86 29.58
C GLN A 52 -0.44 5.00 29.68
N GLU A 53 -0.34 4.17 30.72
CA GLU A 53 0.74 3.19 30.84
C GLU A 53 0.71 2.14 29.72
N GLU A 54 -0.48 1.68 29.34
CA GLU A 54 -0.65 0.78 28.19
C GLU A 54 -0.17 1.43 26.88
N VAL A 55 -0.49 2.72 26.69
CA VAL A 55 0.01 3.49 25.54
C VAL A 55 1.54 3.57 25.55
N LEU A 56 2.18 3.85 26.69
CA LEU A 56 3.64 3.87 26.81
C LEU A 56 4.25 2.48 26.55
N ARG A 57 3.65 1.42 27.09
CA ARG A 57 4.11 0.04 26.88
C ARG A 57 4.08 -0.36 25.41
N SER A 58 3.20 0.25 24.62
CA SER A 58 3.13 0.00 23.16
C SER A 58 4.28 0.64 22.37
N LYS A 59 5.14 1.48 22.97
CA LYS A 59 6.22 2.21 22.29
C LYS A 59 7.14 1.31 21.44
N PRO A 60 7.70 0.20 21.95
CA PRO A 60 8.60 -0.63 21.14
C PRO A 60 7.92 -1.18 19.89
N GLY A 61 6.65 -1.60 20.02
CA GLY A 61 5.85 -2.08 18.87
C GLY A 61 5.55 -0.97 17.87
N VAL A 62 5.25 0.25 18.32
CA VAL A 62 5.04 1.39 17.42
C VAL A 62 6.31 1.76 16.65
N VAL A 63 7.47 1.74 17.32
CA VAL A 63 8.76 2.01 16.66
C VAL A 63 9.07 0.94 15.61
N ALA A 64 8.96 -0.34 16.00
CA ALA A 64 9.17 -1.44 15.06
C ALA A 64 8.24 -1.35 13.85
N LEU A 65 6.95 -1.05 14.06
CA LEU A 65 6.00 -0.88 12.95
C LEU A 65 6.36 0.30 12.05
N ILE A 66 6.86 1.42 12.58
CA ILE A 66 7.33 2.53 11.74
C ILE A 66 8.48 2.06 10.85
N ASP A 67 9.50 1.44 11.44
CA ASP A 67 10.69 0.99 10.73
C ASP A 67 10.35 -0.03 9.64
N GLU A 68 9.49 -1.01 9.94
CA GLU A 68 9.06 -2.01 8.97
C GLU A 68 8.25 -1.39 7.83
N TYR A 69 7.32 -0.46 8.11
CA TYR A 69 6.56 0.22 7.06
C TYR A 69 7.45 1.10 6.17
N GLU A 70 8.48 1.72 6.73
CA GLU A 70 9.46 2.51 5.96
C GLU A 70 10.28 1.62 5.03
N LYS A 71 10.76 0.47 5.53
CA LYS A 71 11.45 -0.53 4.71
C LYS A 71 10.57 -1.07 3.58
N LEU A 72 9.28 -1.30 3.85
CA LEU A 72 8.34 -1.86 2.87
C LEU A 72 7.88 -0.85 1.80
N LYS A 73 7.94 0.45 2.05
CA LYS A 73 7.42 1.46 1.11
C LYS A 73 8.11 1.38 -0.26
N SER A 74 9.43 1.23 -0.28
CA SER A 74 10.22 1.16 -1.52
C SER A 74 9.95 -0.10 -2.35
N PRO A 75 10.07 -1.33 -1.82
CA PRO A 75 9.79 -2.55 -2.59
C PRO A 75 8.34 -2.61 -3.07
N LEU A 76 7.39 -2.09 -2.28
CA LEU A 76 5.99 -2.04 -2.68
C LEU A 76 5.75 -1.04 -3.83
N ALA A 77 6.40 0.12 -3.80
CA ALA A 77 6.31 1.08 -4.90
C ALA A 77 6.88 0.50 -6.21
N ALA A 78 8.01 -0.21 -6.13
CA ALA A 78 8.61 -0.88 -7.28
C ALA A 78 7.68 -1.96 -7.86
N ALA A 79 7.11 -2.83 -7.00
CA ALA A 79 6.18 -3.88 -7.43
C ALA A 79 4.91 -3.32 -8.07
N VAL A 80 4.33 -2.25 -7.51
CA VAL A 80 3.15 -1.57 -8.09
C VAL A 80 3.47 -0.99 -9.46
N GLN A 81 4.65 -0.38 -9.62
CA GLN A 81 5.05 0.18 -10.91
C GLN A 81 5.31 -0.91 -11.96
N GLU A 82 5.91 -2.04 -11.57
CA GLU A 82 6.09 -3.19 -12.43
C GLU A 82 4.76 -3.75 -12.93
N GLU A 83 3.77 -3.90 -12.03
CA GLU A 83 2.44 -4.39 -12.39
C GLU A 83 1.72 -3.44 -13.36
N VAL A 84 1.74 -2.14 -13.06
CA VAL A 84 1.16 -1.12 -13.96
C VAL A 84 1.82 -1.16 -15.34
N ALA A 85 3.15 -1.34 -15.41
CA ALA A 85 3.86 -1.47 -16.67
C ALA A 85 3.45 -2.74 -17.44
N ARG A 86 3.30 -3.89 -16.75
CA ARG A 86 2.84 -5.15 -17.35
C ARG A 86 1.43 -4.99 -17.95
N THR A 87 0.48 -4.42 -17.21
CA THR A 87 -0.89 -4.20 -17.71
C THR A 87 -0.91 -3.22 -18.90
N ALA A 88 -0.07 -2.18 -18.87
CA ALA A 88 0.04 -1.22 -19.97
C ALA A 88 0.58 -1.87 -21.26
N CYS A 89 1.52 -2.82 -21.16
CA CYS A 89 2.04 -3.55 -22.33
C CYS A 89 1.01 -4.53 -22.94
N HIS A 90 0.12 -5.11 -22.13
CA HIS A 90 -0.93 -6.03 -22.60
C HIS A 90 -2.12 -5.32 -23.28
N SER A 91 -2.23 -4.00 -23.19
CA SER A 91 -3.35 -3.23 -23.78
C SER A 91 -3.06 -2.63 -25.16
N LEU A 92 -1.94 -2.98 -25.80
CA LEU A 92 -1.69 -2.62 -27.20
C LEU A 92 -2.66 -3.39 -28.13
N PRO A 93 -3.49 -2.71 -28.94
CA PRO A 93 -4.28 -3.38 -29.96
C PRO A 93 -3.32 -3.96 -31.00
N ASN A 94 -3.31 -5.28 -31.15
CA ASN A 94 -2.58 -5.98 -32.19
C ASN A 94 -3.12 -5.55 -33.57
N PRO A 95 -2.34 -4.90 -34.46
CA PRO A 95 -2.82 -4.50 -35.76
C PRO A 95 -2.53 -5.62 -36.75
N ASN A 96 -3.32 -6.71 -36.74
CA ASN A 96 -3.32 -7.67 -37.83
C ASN A 96 -4.70 -8.32 -37.97
N PRO A 97 -5.43 -8.10 -39.09
CA PRO A 97 -6.61 -8.86 -39.42
C PRO A 97 -6.19 -10.04 -40.31
N VAL A 98 -6.08 -11.24 -39.76
CA VAL A 98 -6.19 -12.45 -40.60
C VAL A 98 -6.93 -13.53 -39.81
N THR A 99 -8.15 -13.77 -40.26
CA THR A 99 -8.98 -14.96 -40.05
C THR A 99 -8.14 -16.23 -39.99
N HIS A 100 -8.36 -17.12 -39.02
CA HIS A 100 -8.48 -18.57 -39.22
C HIS A 100 -8.70 -19.30 -37.87
N GLU A 101 -9.77 -20.09 -37.85
CA GLU A 101 -10.10 -21.25 -37.01
C GLU A 101 -10.30 -21.07 -35.49
N ALA A 102 -11.55 -21.33 -35.08
CA ALA A 102 -11.99 -21.51 -33.71
C ALA A 102 -11.50 -22.87 -33.16
N GLU A 103 -11.06 -22.89 -31.88
CA GLU A 103 -11.45 -23.88 -30.84
C GLU A 103 -10.57 -23.86 -29.56
N GLU A 104 -9.48 -23.09 -29.47
CA GLU A 104 -8.62 -23.11 -28.24
C GLU A 104 -8.85 -21.97 -27.22
N SER A 105 -9.62 -20.92 -27.55
CA SER A 105 -9.79 -19.75 -26.65
C SER A 105 -10.67 -19.99 -25.42
N SER A 106 -11.52 -21.02 -25.40
CA SER A 106 -12.49 -21.22 -24.30
C SER A 106 -11.87 -21.79 -23.03
N SER A 107 -10.79 -22.57 -23.16
CA SER A 107 -10.09 -23.18 -22.03
C SER A 107 -9.20 -22.17 -21.30
N GLN A 108 -8.57 -21.25 -22.02
CA GLN A 108 -7.70 -20.22 -21.43
C GLN A 108 -8.48 -19.31 -20.47
N SER A 109 -9.63 -18.78 -20.92
CA SER A 109 -10.45 -17.88 -20.09
C SER A 109 -11.04 -18.57 -18.85
N ALA A 110 -11.30 -19.87 -18.95
CA ALA A 110 -11.78 -20.66 -17.81
C ALA A 110 -10.67 -20.89 -16.77
N ASN A 111 -9.43 -21.14 -17.23
CA ASN A 111 -8.28 -21.27 -16.35
C ASN A 111 -7.99 -19.95 -15.61
N ASP A 112 -8.04 -18.81 -16.30
CA ASP A 112 -7.82 -17.49 -15.70
C ASP A 112 -8.88 -17.19 -14.61
N ALA A 113 -10.15 -17.51 -14.86
CA ALA A 113 -11.23 -17.33 -13.89
C ALA A 113 -11.08 -18.26 -12.65
N ILE A 114 -10.54 -19.46 -12.84
CA ILE A 114 -10.24 -20.40 -11.75
C ILE A 114 -9.08 -19.88 -10.92
N GLU A 115 -8.05 -19.32 -11.56
CA GLU A 115 -6.88 -18.76 -10.88
C GLU A 115 -7.23 -17.53 -10.04
N ASP A 116 -8.12 -16.66 -10.55
CA ASP A 116 -8.68 -15.52 -9.80
C ASP A 116 -9.49 -15.98 -8.58
N LEU A 117 -10.30 -17.04 -8.72
CA LEU A 117 -11.09 -17.60 -7.62
C LEU A 117 -10.19 -18.21 -6.54
N LEU A 118 -9.15 -18.95 -6.93
CA LEU A 118 -8.17 -19.54 -6.03
C LEU A 118 -7.39 -18.46 -5.27
N SER A 119 -7.01 -17.39 -5.97
CA SER A 119 -6.33 -16.23 -5.40
C SER A 119 -7.22 -15.54 -4.36
N LEU A 120 -8.48 -15.29 -4.70
CA LEU A 120 -9.45 -14.66 -3.78
C LEU A 120 -9.65 -15.50 -2.51
N LEU A 121 -9.76 -16.82 -2.66
CA LEU A 121 -9.91 -17.73 -1.53
C LEU A 121 -8.66 -17.76 -0.65
N TYR A 122 -7.48 -17.83 -1.26
CA TYR A 122 -6.19 -17.85 -0.55
C TYR A 122 -5.97 -16.56 0.25
N PHE A 123 -6.18 -15.39 -0.35
CA PHE A 123 -6.03 -14.11 0.34
C PHE A 123 -7.12 -13.88 1.39
N GLY A 124 -8.34 -14.35 1.14
CA GLY A 124 -9.44 -14.29 2.10
C GLY A 124 -9.15 -15.07 3.38
N PHE A 125 -8.56 -16.26 3.27
CA PHE A 125 -8.16 -17.07 4.43
C PHE A 125 -6.93 -16.55 5.17
N LEU A 126 -6.04 -15.81 4.51
CA LEU A 126 -4.86 -15.21 5.16
C LEU A 126 -5.18 -13.92 5.93
N LEU A 127 -6.32 -13.27 5.64
CA LEU A 127 -6.74 -11.99 6.23
C LEU A 127 -7.73 -12.13 7.39
N MET A 128 -8.17 -13.35 7.70
CA MET A 128 -8.97 -13.70 8.88
C MET A 128 -8.07 -14.25 9.98
#